data_AF-A0A950GYI3-F1
#
_entry.id   AF-A0A950GYI3-F1
#
_cell.length_a   1.000
_cell.length_b   1.000
_cell.length_c   1.000
_cell.angle_alpha   90.00
_cell.angle_beta   90.00
_cell.angle_gamma   90.00
#
_symmetry.space_group_name_H-M   'P 1'
#
loop_
_entity.id
_entity.type
_entity.pdbx_description
1 polymer ?
#
loop_
_entity_poly.entity_id
_entity_poly.type
_entity_poly.pdbx_seq_one_letter_code
_entity_poly.pdbx_strand_id
1 'polypeptide(L)'
;MATGGGTPGADVPPAVAARAAELRALIVHHNELYHALDAPEIPDAEYDLLVLELRQLEADHPGVRTPDSPTNTVGAAPSGLFAEVRHRVPMMSLDNAFDEAELRAWAERLRRQDPALDLEALAFSCEPKVDGVAMSLTYERGKFVQAATRGDGVTGEDVTANVATVGDVPVELAKAGGPYPEILEVRGEIYMPVAEFEAMNKRQADAGERLFVNPRNSAAGALRQKDPGVTATRPLHFWAYQIGVVERAPARRRWPAATQTDTLAQLAKAGFPVSPDARRITGMTAVVARCRELAEERHDLAYEIDGVVVKVDELALHQVLGTTSRAPRWAVAFKFPPEERTTRLIDIMVSIGRTGRATPFARLEPV
;
A
#
# COMPACT_ATOMS: atom_id res chain seq x y z
N MET A 1 11.60 48.80 -32.55
CA MET A 1 10.68 48.80 -31.40
C MET A 1 10.42 47.34 -31.06
N ALA A 2 10.90 46.89 -29.91
CA ALA A 2 10.73 45.53 -29.43
C ALA A 2 9.99 45.59 -28.09
N THR A 3 8.86 44.89 -28.00
CA THR A 3 8.18 44.42 -26.79
C THR A 3 7.32 43.23 -27.22
N GLY A 4 7.23 42.09 -26.54
CA GLY A 4 7.88 41.57 -25.35
C GLY A 4 7.39 40.14 -25.22
N GLY A 5 8.30 39.16 -25.24
CA GLY A 5 7.98 37.76 -24.92
C GLY A 5 8.04 37.57 -23.42
N GLY A 6 6.92 37.15 -22.81
CA GLY A 6 6.87 36.79 -21.40
C GLY A 6 7.55 35.44 -21.15
N THR A 7 8.52 35.42 -20.25
CA THR A 7 9.18 34.23 -19.69
C THR A 7 8.30 33.58 -18.61
N PRO A 8 8.11 32.24 -18.59
CA PRO A 8 7.58 31.53 -17.44
C PRO A 8 8.68 30.69 -16.78
N GLY A 9 9.21 31.18 -15.69
CA GLY A 9 10.11 30.47 -14.79
C GLY A 9 10.22 31.27 -13.50
N ALA A 10 9.35 30.97 -12.54
CA ALA A 10 9.46 31.57 -11.21
C ALA A 10 10.79 31.14 -10.58
N ASP A 11 11.59 32.11 -10.15
CA ASP A 11 12.90 31.89 -9.53
C ASP A 11 12.73 31.08 -8.24
N VAL A 12 13.07 29.80 -8.29
CA VAL A 12 13.01 28.91 -7.12
C VAL A 12 14.18 29.28 -6.18
N PRO A 13 13.94 29.58 -4.89
CA PRO A 13 15.03 29.89 -3.97
C PRO A 13 16.06 28.74 -3.92
N PRO A 14 17.37 29.02 -3.95
CA PRO A 14 18.41 27.96 -3.95
C PRO A 14 18.30 26.98 -2.77
N ALA A 15 17.89 27.47 -1.60
CA ALA A 15 17.66 26.62 -0.42
C ALA A 15 16.49 25.64 -0.61
N VAL A 16 15.41 26.08 -1.28
CA VAL A 16 14.25 25.24 -1.61
C VAL A 16 14.65 24.17 -2.63
N ALA A 17 15.40 24.55 -3.67
CA ALA A 17 15.90 23.60 -4.66
C ALA A 17 16.85 22.54 -4.02
N ALA A 18 17.74 22.98 -3.13
CA ALA A 18 18.64 22.09 -2.40
C ALA A 18 17.89 21.13 -1.48
N ARG A 19 16.91 21.61 -0.70
CA ARG A 19 16.11 20.78 0.19
C ARG A 19 15.27 19.75 -0.59
N ALA A 20 14.67 20.16 -1.70
CA ALA A 20 13.93 19.23 -2.54
C ALA A 20 14.84 18.13 -3.12
N ALA A 21 16.05 18.46 -3.57
CA ALA A 21 17.01 17.48 -4.06
C ALA A 21 17.44 16.49 -2.96
N GLU A 22 17.68 16.98 -1.74
CA GLU A 22 17.98 16.16 -0.57
C GLU A 22 16.84 15.19 -0.23
N LEU A 23 15.61 15.70 -0.15
CA LEU A 23 14.41 14.90 0.12
C LEU A 23 14.22 13.80 -0.93
N ARG A 24 14.43 14.11 -2.22
CA ARG A 24 14.37 13.09 -3.28
C ARG A 24 15.38 11.97 -3.06
N ALA A 25 16.63 12.31 -2.73
CA ALA A 25 17.67 11.32 -2.49
C ALA A 25 17.35 10.43 -1.28
N LEU A 26 16.87 11.03 -0.18
CA LEU A 26 16.46 10.30 1.02
C LEU A 26 15.28 9.35 0.74
N ILE A 27 14.24 9.84 0.06
CA ILE A 27 13.06 9.03 -0.27
C ILE A 27 13.42 7.87 -1.19
N VAL A 28 14.28 8.09 -2.19
CA VAL A 28 14.74 7.01 -3.09
C VAL A 28 15.55 5.96 -2.32
N HIS A 29 16.49 6.38 -1.47
CA HIS A 29 17.29 5.48 -0.62
C HIS A 29 16.40 4.62 0.29
N HIS A 30 15.45 5.24 0.98
CA HIS A 30 14.54 4.51 1.87
C HIS A 30 13.53 3.65 1.12
N ASN A 31 13.10 4.04 -0.08
CA ASN A 31 12.30 3.18 -0.97
C ASN A 31 13.04 1.89 -1.34
N GLU A 32 14.33 1.99 -1.71
CA GLU A 32 15.14 0.82 -2.04
C GLU A 32 15.27 -0.11 -0.83
N LEU A 33 15.62 0.43 0.34
CA LEU A 33 15.73 -0.35 1.56
C LEU A 33 14.42 -1.05 1.96
N TYR A 34 13.30 -0.33 1.83
CA TYR A 34 12.00 -0.82 2.25
C TYR A 34 11.35 -1.78 1.24
N HIS A 35 11.47 -1.53 -0.06
CA HIS A 35 10.79 -2.31 -1.10
C HIS A 35 11.65 -3.36 -1.79
N ALA A 36 12.97 -3.17 -1.88
CA ALA A 36 13.86 -4.11 -2.58
C ALA A 36 14.71 -4.95 -1.62
N LEU A 37 15.16 -4.37 -0.50
CA LEU A 37 16.08 -5.03 0.43
C LEU A 37 15.39 -5.56 1.70
N ASP A 38 14.12 -5.22 1.92
CA ASP A 38 13.33 -5.60 3.10
C ASP A 38 14.06 -5.28 4.43
N ALA A 39 14.79 -4.16 4.44
CA ALA A 39 15.71 -3.75 5.51
C ALA A 39 15.65 -2.23 5.78
N PRO A 40 14.50 -1.69 6.21
CA PRO A 40 14.35 -0.26 6.46
C PRO A 40 15.27 0.27 7.57
N GLU A 41 15.76 1.49 7.38
CA GLU A 41 16.60 2.22 8.35
C GLU A 41 15.79 3.22 9.19
N ILE A 42 14.64 3.67 8.70
CA ILE A 42 13.75 4.61 9.39
C ILE A 42 12.34 4.02 9.51
N PRO A 43 11.56 4.41 10.54
CA PRO A 43 10.14 4.07 10.64
C PRO A 43 9.31 4.66 9.49
N ASP A 44 8.19 4.00 9.16
CA ASP A 44 7.27 4.42 8.08
C ASP A 44 6.74 5.84 8.27
N ALA A 45 6.53 6.26 9.52
CA ALA A 45 6.08 7.61 9.84
C ALA A 45 7.14 8.68 9.52
N GLU A 46 8.42 8.40 9.78
CA GLU A 46 9.50 9.32 9.39
C GLU A 46 9.60 9.40 7.88
N TYR A 47 9.46 8.27 7.18
CA TYR A 47 9.41 8.25 5.72
C TYR A 47 8.23 9.07 5.17
N ASP A 48 7.02 8.91 5.74
CA ASP A 48 5.84 9.66 5.33
C ASP A 48 6.03 11.18 5.49
N LEU A 49 6.71 11.62 6.56
CA LEU A 49 7.05 13.02 6.78
C LEU A 49 8.00 13.58 5.71
N LEU A 50 9.01 12.80 5.30
CA LEU A 50 9.90 13.19 4.19
C LEU A 50 9.10 13.39 2.89
N VAL A 51 8.19 12.46 2.60
CA VAL A 51 7.36 12.54 1.39
C VAL A 51 6.37 13.70 1.46
N LEU A 52 5.77 13.95 2.63
CA LEU A 52 4.86 15.08 2.86
C LEU A 52 5.58 16.41 2.64
N GLU A 53 6.79 16.57 3.21
CA GLU A 53 7.60 17.77 3.03
C GLU A 53 7.93 18.01 1.54
N LEU A 54 8.35 16.97 0.81
CA LEU A 54 8.65 17.08 -0.61
C LEU A 54 7.42 17.48 -1.42
N ARG A 55 6.25 16.91 -1.12
CA ARG A 55 4.99 17.27 -1.81
C ARG A 55 4.62 18.73 -1.54
N GLN A 56 4.77 19.20 -0.31
CA GLN A 56 4.48 20.60 0.03
C GLN A 56 5.39 21.55 -0.75
N LEU A 57 6.70 21.26 -0.79
CA LEU A 57 7.65 22.07 -1.57
C LEU A 57 7.32 22.07 -3.07
N GLU A 58 6.95 20.94 -3.65
CA GLU A 58 6.57 20.85 -5.08
C GLU A 58 5.24 21.54 -5.40
N ALA A 59 4.33 21.62 -4.43
CA ALA A 59 3.07 22.35 -4.56
C ALA A 59 3.29 23.87 -4.48
N ASP A 60 4.07 24.33 -3.50
CA ASP A 60 4.37 25.75 -3.28
C ASP A 60 5.31 26.32 -4.35
N HIS A 61 6.20 25.48 -4.89
CA HIS A 61 7.18 25.85 -5.92
C HIS A 61 7.12 24.91 -7.12
N PRO A 62 6.18 25.10 -8.08
CA PRO A 62 6.02 24.22 -9.22
C PRO A 62 7.29 24.04 -10.08
N GLY A 63 8.20 25.02 -10.09
CA GLY A 63 9.48 24.95 -10.79
C GLY A 63 10.50 23.96 -10.20
N VAL A 64 10.26 23.48 -8.97
CA VAL A 64 11.07 22.42 -8.32
C VAL A 64 10.68 21.05 -8.82
N ARG A 65 9.43 20.86 -9.26
CA ARG A 65 8.88 19.54 -9.59
C ARG A 65 9.54 18.95 -10.84
N THR A 66 10.08 17.75 -10.71
CA THR A 66 10.71 17.02 -11.82
C THR A 66 9.90 15.77 -12.20
N PRO A 67 9.97 15.30 -13.46
CA PRO A 67 9.25 14.09 -13.87
C PRO A 67 9.65 12.82 -13.10
N ASP A 68 10.92 12.71 -12.72
CA ASP A 68 11.52 11.60 -11.97
C ASP A 68 11.37 11.72 -10.44
N SER A 69 10.65 12.74 -9.96
CA SER A 69 10.44 12.90 -8.53
C SER A 69 9.74 11.66 -7.94
N PRO A 70 10.18 11.15 -6.77
CA PRO A 70 9.56 10.00 -6.12
C PRO A 70 8.11 10.26 -5.67
N THR A 71 7.67 11.53 -5.67
CA THR A 71 6.26 11.88 -5.49
C THR A 71 5.39 11.48 -6.70
N ASN A 72 5.99 11.18 -7.86
CA ASN A 72 5.30 10.76 -9.09
C ASN A 72 5.38 9.25 -9.35
N THR A 73 6.21 8.50 -8.63
CA THR A 73 6.45 7.06 -8.85
C THR A 73 5.80 6.20 -7.76
N VAL A 74 5.69 4.89 -8.01
CA VAL A 74 5.13 3.90 -7.08
C VAL A 74 6.19 2.85 -6.78
N GLY A 75 6.33 2.46 -5.51
CA GLY A 75 7.21 1.35 -5.11
C GLY A 75 8.68 1.51 -5.50
N ALA A 76 9.32 0.38 -5.83
CA ALA A 76 10.71 0.31 -6.31
C ALA A 76 10.83 -0.72 -7.43
N ALA A 77 11.88 -0.61 -8.23
CA ALA A 77 12.16 -1.56 -9.31
C ALA A 77 12.36 -3.00 -8.77
N PRO A 78 12.03 -4.04 -9.56
CA PRO A 78 12.31 -5.43 -9.20
C PRO A 78 13.78 -5.67 -8.84
N SER A 79 14.03 -6.60 -7.92
CA SER A 79 15.40 -6.90 -7.44
C SER A 79 16.26 -7.64 -8.48
N GLY A 80 15.65 -8.19 -9.53
CA GLY A 80 16.28 -9.07 -10.52
C GLY A 80 16.47 -10.52 -10.05
N LEU A 81 16.07 -10.84 -8.81
CA LEU A 81 16.15 -12.19 -8.24
C LEU A 81 15.10 -13.14 -8.85
N PHE A 82 13.95 -12.59 -9.23
CA PHE A 82 12.81 -13.29 -9.82
C PHE A 82 12.54 -12.76 -11.23
N ALA A 83 11.81 -13.53 -12.04
CA ALA A 83 11.40 -13.09 -13.36
C ALA A 83 10.47 -11.87 -13.25
N GLU A 84 10.60 -10.92 -14.16
CA GLU A 84 9.73 -9.75 -14.19
C GLU A 84 8.34 -10.10 -14.74
N VAL A 85 7.30 -9.55 -14.13
CA VAL A 85 5.92 -9.64 -14.59
C VAL A 85 5.39 -8.24 -14.81
N ARG A 86 5.03 -7.93 -16.06
CA ARG A 86 4.36 -6.67 -16.37
C ARG A 86 2.87 -6.77 -16.04
N HIS A 87 2.39 -5.87 -15.19
CA HIS A 87 0.98 -5.79 -14.83
C HIS A 87 0.14 -5.33 -16.03
N ARG A 88 -0.96 -6.04 -16.30
CA ARG A 88 -1.88 -5.69 -17.40
C ARG A 88 -2.56 -4.34 -17.18
N VAL A 89 -2.85 -4.02 -15.91
CA VAL A 89 -3.28 -2.70 -15.44
C VAL A 89 -2.32 -2.28 -14.33
N PRO A 90 -1.82 -1.04 -14.27
CA PRO A 90 -0.90 -0.63 -13.22
C PRO A 90 -1.44 -0.86 -11.80
N MET A 91 -0.58 -1.30 -10.90
CA MET A 91 -0.80 -1.34 -9.45
C MET A 91 -0.41 0.00 -8.84
N MET A 92 -1.39 0.86 -8.63
CA MET A 92 -1.18 2.21 -8.08
C MET A 92 -0.96 2.18 -6.57
N SER A 93 -0.38 3.26 -6.04
CA SER A 93 -0.41 3.55 -4.60
C SER A 93 -1.71 4.28 -4.23
N LEU A 94 -1.86 4.65 -2.96
CA LEU A 94 -2.91 5.54 -2.48
C LEU A 94 -2.31 6.90 -2.10
N ASP A 95 -3.11 7.96 -2.27
CA ASP A 95 -2.83 9.22 -1.58
C ASP A 95 -3.18 9.06 -0.09
N ASN A 96 -2.45 9.78 0.77
CA ASN A 96 -2.63 9.71 2.21
C ASN A 96 -3.47 10.92 2.68
N ALA A 97 -4.24 10.71 3.73
CA ALA A 97 -4.77 11.73 4.62
C ALA A 97 -4.34 11.38 6.06
N PHE A 98 -3.75 12.32 6.77
CA PHE A 98 -3.20 12.11 8.12
C PHE A 98 -4.13 12.63 9.22
N ASP A 99 -5.12 13.42 8.85
CA ASP A 99 -6.13 13.93 9.78
C ASP A 99 -7.50 14.07 9.11
N GLU A 100 -8.51 14.40 9.93
CA GLU A 100 -9.88 14.57 9.46
C GLU A 100 -10.02 15.70 8.43
N ALA A 101 -9.26 16.78 8.58
CA ALA A 101 -9.34 17.92 7.67
C ALA A 101 -8.86 17.52 6.27
N GLU A 102 -7.78 16.75 6.17
CA GLU A 102 -7.27 16.19 4.93
C GLU A 102 -8.23 15.18 4.30
N LEU A 103 -8.86 14.32 5.11
CA LEU A 103 -9.86 13.37 4.63
C LEU A 103 -11.09 14.09 4.05
N ARG A 104 -11.58 15.12 4.75
CA ARG A 104 -12.67 15.98 4.24
C ARG A 104 -12.26 16.75 2.99
N ALA A 105 -11.02 17.25 2.95
CA ALA A 105 -10.50 17.93 1.77
C ALA A 105 -10.39 16.98 0.55
N TRP A 106 -10.11 15.70 0.76
CA TRP A 106 -10.19 14.67 -0.27
C TRP A 106 -11.62 14.49 -0.78
N ALA A 107 -12.60 14.35 0.12
CA ALA A 107 -14.01 14.23 -0.26
C ALA A 107 -14.50 15.45 -1.05
N GLU A 108 -14.12 16.65 -0.63
CA GLU A 108 -14.42 17.89 -1.36
C GLU A 108 -13.79 17.93 -2.76
N ARG A 109 -12.63 17.29 -2.99
CA ARG A 109 -12.07 17.14 -4.34
C ARG A 109 -12.96 16.27 -5.22
N LEU A 110 -13.62 15.23 -4.67
CA LEU A 110 -14.57 14.41 -5.41
C LEU A 110 -15.75 15.27 -5.88
N ARG A 111 -16.37 16.03 -4.97
CA ARG A 111 -17.49 16.93 -5.29
C ARG A 111 -17.12 18.03 -6.28
N ARG A 112 -15.88 18.53 -6.27
CA ARG A 112 -15.41 19.48 -7.28
C ARG A 112 -15.31 18.86 -8.68
N GLN A 113 -15.02 17.57 -8.79
CA GLN A 113 -14.93 16.86 -10.07
C GLN A 113 -16.30 16.43 -10.57
N ASP A 114 -17.17 16.01 -9.67
CA ASP A 114 -18.57 15.71 -9.96
C ASP A 114 -19.48 16.48 -8.98
N PRO A 115 -19.94 17.69 -9.38
CA PRO A 115 -20.80 18.53 -8.54
C PRO A 115 -22.17 17.93 -8.20
N ALA A 116 -22.58 16.84 -8.86
CA ALA A 116 -23.81 16.14 -8.53
C ALA A 116 -23.67 15.26 -7.27
N LEU A 117 -22.45 15.01 -6.80
CA LEU A 117 -22.21 14.21 -5.61
C LEU A 117 -22.62 14.96 -4.34
N ASP A 118 -23.53 14.36 -3.59
CA ASP A 118 -23.78 14.69 -2.20
C ASP A 118 -22.90 13.80 -1.31
N LEU A 119 -21.90 14.41 -0.67
CA LEU A 119 -20.92 13.68 0.15
C LEU A 119 -21.51 13.04 1.41
N GLU A 120 -22.68 13.49 1.87
CA GLU A 120 -23.37 12.87 3.01
C GLU A 120 -24.36 11.77 2.58
N ALA A 121 -24.72 11.71 1.29
CA ALA A 121 -25.51 10.62 0.71
C ALA A 121 -24.66 9.58 -0.05
N LEU A 122 -23.40 9.89 -0.34
CA LEU A 122 -22.47 9.01 -1.05
C LEU A 122 -22.06 7.82 -0.18
N ALA A 123 -22.01 6.63 -0.78
CA ALA A 123 -21.54 5.43 -0.12
C ALA A 123 -20.04 5.22 -0.33
N PHE A 124 -19.38 4.74 0.70
CA PHE A 124 -17.96 4.42 0.74
C PHE A 124 -17.75 2.99 1.26
N SER A 125 -16.75 2.31 0.74
CA SER A 125 -16.17 1.11 1.35
C SER A 125 -15.01 1.56 2.24
N CYS A 126 -15.14 1.37 3.56
CA CYS A 126 -14.09 1.61 4.54
C CYS A 126 -13.48 0.25 4.93
N GLU A 127 -12.21 0.05 4.60
CA GLU A 127 -11.48 -1.21 4.76
C GLU A 127 -10.22 -0.97 5.60
N PRO A 128 -9.84 -1.86 6.54
CA PRO A 128 -8.57 -1.71 7.24
C PRO A 128 -7.41 -1.70 6.27
N LYS A 129 -6.46 -0.78 6.46
CA LYS A 129 -5.25 -0.72 5.65
C LYS A 129 -4.23 -1.70 6.24
N VAL A 130 -4.32 -2.96 5.80
CA VAL A 130 -3.45 -4.05 6.24
C VAL A 130 -2.00 -3.70 5.94
N ASP A 131 -1.13 -3.84 6.94
CA ASP A 131 0.30 -3.64 6.76
C ASP A 131 0.97 -4.94 6.26
N GLY A 132 1.05 -5.08 4.94
CA GLY A 132 1.61 -6.25 4.31
C GLY A 132 2.25 -5.96 2.96
N VAL A 133 2.18 -6.94 2.04
CA VAL A 133 2.75 -6.85 0.71
C VAL A 133 1.65 -7.02 -0.34
N ALA A 134 1.41 -5.96 -1.10
CA ALA A 134 0.43 -5.96 -2.18
C ALA A 134 0.77 -6.98 -3.28
N MET A 135 -0.16 -7.89 -3.54
CA MET A 135 -0.08 -8.94 -4.56
C MET A 135 -1.12 -8.78 -5.65
N SER A 136 -0.74 -9.16 -6.87
CA SER A 136 -1.64 -9.40 -8.00
C SER A 136 -1.68 -10.89 -8.33
N LEU A 137 -2.88 -11.48 -8.30
CA LEU A 137 -3.12 -12.89 -8.59
C LEU A 137 -3.93 -13.02 -9.88
N THR A 138 -3.38 -13.67 -10.90
CA THR A 138 -4.09 -13.93 -12.16
C THR A 138 -4.67 -15.34 -12.16
N TYR A 139 -5.95 -15.42 -12.55
CA TYR A 139 -6.68 -16.65 -12.76
C TYR A 139 -7.14 -16.76 -14.21
N GLU A 140 -6.95 -17.93 -14.82
CA GLU A 140 -7.52 -18.27 -16.12
C GLU A 140 -8.67 -19.25 -15.98
N ARG A 141 -9.88 -18.83 -16.37
CA ARG A 141 -11.11 -19.64 -16.24
C ARG A 141 -11.28 -20.22 -14.83
N GLY A 142 -10.90 -19.44 -13.82
CA GLY A 142 -10.96 -19.80 -12.41
C GLY A 142 -9.79 -20.65 -11.88
N LYS A 143 -8.72 -20.87 -12.64
CA LYS A 143 -7.51 -21.57 -12.19
C LYS A 143 -6.37 -20.59 -11.94
N PHE A 144 -5.71 -20.68 -10.80
CA PHE A 144 -4.56 -19.84 -10.47
C PHE A 144 -3.41 -20.11 -11.45
N VAL A 145 -2.86 -19.07 -12.07
CA VAL A 145 -1.77 -19.20 -13.06
C VAL A 145 -0.55 -18.35 -12.78
N GLN A 146 -0.69 -17.23 -12.07
CA GLN A 146 0.42 -16.32 -11.81
C GLN A 146 0.15 -15.46 -10.58
N ALA A 147 1.17 -15.26 -9.75
CA ALA A 147 1.21 -14.18 -8.77
C ALA A 147 2.40 -13.27 -9.01
N ALA A 148 2.17 -11.97 -8.87
CA ALA A 148 3.20 -10.96 -9.00
C ALA A 148 3.17 -9.97 -7.83
N THR A 149 4.36 -9.56 -7.39
CA THR A 149 4.50 -8.44 -6.45
C THR A 149 4.11 -7.12 -7.12
N ARG A 150 3.87 -6.06 -6.33
CA ARG A 150 3.62 -4.73 -6.89
C ARG A 150 4.79 -4.20 -7.73
N GLY A 151 6.03 -4.37 -7.23
CA GLY A 151 7.23 -3.73 -7.78
C GLY A 151 7.06 -2.21 -7.90
N ASP A 152 7.33 -1.67 -9.09
CA ASP A 152 7.21 -0.23 -9.39
C ASP A 152 5.78 0.20 -9.78
N GLY A 153 4.82 -0.72 -9.65
CA GLY A 153 3.43 -0.54 -10.05
C GLY A 153 3.15 -0.87 -11.52
N VAL A 154 4.18 -0.97 -12.37
CA VAL A 154 4.06 -1.40 -13.77
C VAL A 154 4.64 -2.80 -13.97
N THR A 155 5.76 -3.08 -13.31
CA THR A 155 6.48 -4.35 -13.35
C THR A 155 6.73 -4.83 -11.93
N GLY A 156 6.26 -6.04 -11.65
CA GLY A 156 6.47 -6.79 -10.43
C GLY A 156 7.43 -7.96 -10.61
N GLU A 157 7.58 -8.74 -9.55
CA GLU A 157 8.35 -9.99 -9.51
C GLU A 157 7.40 -11.19 -9.54
N ASP A 158 7.69 -12.20 -10.37
CA ASP A 158 6.96 -13.47 -10.39
C ASP A 158 7.26 -14.26 -9.12
N VAL A 159 6.26 -14.33 -8.24
CA VAL A 159 6.31 -15.07 -6.97
C VAL A 159 5.27 -16.19 -6.96
N THR A 160 4.88 -16.69 -8.14
CA THR A 160 3.79 -17.67 -8.31
C THR A 160 4.02 -18.92 -7.45
N ALA A 161 5.23 -19.46 -7.45
CA ALA A 161 5.54 -20.67 -6.70
C ALA A 161 5.47 -20.46 -5.18
N ASN A 162 5.92 -19.30 -4.69
CA ASN A 162 5.86 -18.91 -3.28
C ASN A 162 4.43 -18.65 -2.83
N VAL A 163 3.64 -17.92 -3.62
CA VAL A 163 2.24 -17.62 -3.32
C VAL A 163 1.37 -18.88 -3.37
N ALA A 164 1.70 -19.87 -4.22
CA ALA A 164 1.02 -21.16 -4.25
C ALA A 164 1.11 -21.95 -2.92
N THR A 165 2.05 -21.60 -2.03
CA THR A 165 2.15 -22.23 -0.70
C THR A 165 1.29 -21.55 0.36
N VAL A 166 0.67 -20.41 0.04
CA VAL A 166 -0.20 -19.65 0.96
C VAL A 166 -1.59 -20.28 0.93
N GLY A 167 -2.00 -20.92 2.04
CA GLY A 167 -3.24 -21.70 2.11
C GLY A 167 -4.53 -20.92 1.81
N ASP A 168 -4.49 -19.61 2.02
CA ASP A 168 -5.57 -18.66 1.75
C ASP A 168 -5.79 -18.38 0.25
N VAL A 169 -4.81 -18.72 -0.61
CA VAL A 169 -4.88 -18.49 -2.05
C VAL A 169 -5.44 -19.74 -2.75
N PRO A 170 -6.68 -19.69 -3.27
CA PRO A 170 -7.30 -20.85 -3.90
C PRO A 170 -6.59 -21.25 -5.20
N VAL A 171 -6.17 -22.50 -5.34
CA VAL A 171 -5.64 -23.01 -6.62
C VAL A 171 -6.72 -23.02 -7.72
N GLU A 172 -7.97 -23.31 -7.33
CA GLU A 172 -9.15 -23.16 -8.18
C GLU A 172 -10.24 -22.37 -7.43
N LEU A 173 -10.85 -21.40 -8.11
CA LEU A 173 -11.92 -20.59 -7.53
C LEU A 173 -13.18 -21.42 -7.28
N ALA A 174 -13.82 -21.17 -6.13
CA ALA A 174 -14.96 -21.94 -5.65
C ALA A 174 -16.18 -21.81 -6.56
N LYS A 175 -16.72 -22.91 -7.09
CA LYS A 175 -17.86 -22.92 -8.05
C LYS A 175 -19.03 -21.97 -7.71
N ALA A 176 -19.31 -21.74 -6.43
CA ALA A 176 -20.34 -20.81 -5.94
C ALA A 176 -20.11 -19.33 -6.34
N GLY A 177 -18.86 -18.93 -6.58
CA GLY A 177 -18.50 -17.59 -7.05
C GLY A 177 -18.64 -17.41 -8.56
N GLY A 178 -18.69 -18.50 -9.32
CA GLY A 178 -18.75 -18.47 -10.78
C GLY A 178 -20.12 -18.03 -11.35
N PRO A 179 -20.28 -18.05 -12.69
CA PRO A 179 -19.25 -18.35 -13.68
C PRO A 179 -18.12 -17.32 -13.68
N TYR A 180 -16.91 -17.74 -14.07
CA TYR A 180 -15.71 -16.91 -14.07
C TYR A 180 -15.40 -16.33 -15.46
N PRO A 181 -14.76 -15.14 -15.52
CA PRO A 181 -14.15 -14.62 -16.73
C PRO A 181 -13.07 -15.54 -17.31
N GLU A 182 -12.65 -15.28 -18.54
CA GLU A 182 -11.48 -15.98 -19.10
C GLU A 182 -10.21 -15.60 -18.35
N ILE A 183 -10.01 -14.31 -18.09
CA ILE A 183 -8.94 -13.78 -17.23
C ILE A 183 -9.58 -12.99 -16.09
N LEU A 184 -9.20 -13.29 -14.86
CA LEU A 184 -9.54 -12.53 -13.66
C LEU A 184 -8.27 -12.23 -12.87
N GLU A 185 -7.99 -10.95 -12.65
CA GLU A 185 -6.96 -10.50 -11.72
C GLU A 185 -7.60 -10.13 -10.38
N VAL A 186 -7.12 -10.75 -9.30
CA VAL A 186 -7.49 -10.44 -7.92
C VAL A 186 -6.30 -9.78 -7.24
N ARG A 187 -6.53 -8.62 -6.64
CA ARG A 187 -5.53 -7.89 -5.85
C ARG A 187 -5.85 -7.99 -4.38
N GLY A 188 -4.80 -8.13 -3.59
CA GLY A 188 -4.90 -8.28 -2.17
C GLY A 188 -3.58 -8.00 -1.48
N GLU A 189 -3.56 -8.21 -0.18
CA GLU A 189 -2.38 -8.01 0.66
C GLU A 189 -1.99 -9.35 1.28
N ILE A 190 -0.72 -9.75 1.13
CA ILE A 190 -0.16 -10.83 1.94
C ILE A 190 0.39 -10.23 3.23
N TYR A 191 0.06 -10.82 4.38
CA TYR A 191 0.46 -10.33 5.69
C TYR A 191 0.79 -11.49 6.63
N MET A 192 1.33 -11.18 7.81
CA MET A 192 1.49 -12.13 8.92
C MET A 192 0.62 -11.68 10.11
N PRO A 193 -0.25 -12.55 10.65
CA PRO A 193 -0.96 -12.28 11.89
C PRO A 193 0.03 -12.02 13.05
N VAL A 194 -0.32 -11.10 13.94
CA VAL A 194 0.56 -10.66 15.04
C VAL A 194 0.99 -11.84 15.91
N ALA A 195 0.02 -12.65 16.36
CA ALA A 195 0.29 -13.80 17.23
C ALA A 195 1.18 -14.86 16.56
N GLU A 196 1.05 -15.07 15.25
CA GLU A 196 1.86 -16.05 14.53
C GLU A 196 3.28 -15.54 14.25
N PHE A 197 3.42 -14.25 13.99
CA PHE A 197 4.71 -13.57 13.91
C PHE A 197 5.46 -13.64 15.25
N GLU A 198 4.80 -13.32 16.37
CA GLU A 198 5.38 -13.43 17.71
C GLU A 198 5.81 -14.86 18.03
N ALA A 199 4.97 -15.86 17.71
CA ALA A 199 5.31 -17.27 17.88
C ALA A 199 6.52 -17.68 17.01
N MET A 200 6.63 -17.14 15.80
CA MET A 200 7.79 -17.36 14.93
C MET A 200 9.06 -16.75 15.52
N ASN A 201 9.00 -15.50 16.01
CA ASN A 201 10.13 -14.84 16.65
C ASN A 201 10.55 -15.53 17.96
N LYS A 202 9.60 -16.06 18.72
CA LYS A 202 9.91 -16.89 19.89
C LYS A 202 10.74 -18.13 19.52
N ARG A 203 10.36 -18.83 18.44
CA ARG A 203 11.16 -19.97 17.93
C ARG A 203 12.56 -19.56 17.49
N GLN A 204 12.71 -18.39 16.84
CA GLN A 204 14.04 -17.86 16.48
C GLN A 204 14.89 -17.59 17.73
N ALA A 205 14.30 -16.97 18.76
CA ALA A 205 14.98 -16.68 20.03
C ALA A 205 15.46 -17.96 20.72
N ASP A 206 14.58 -18.97 20.81
CA ASP A 206 14.88 -20.27 21.42
C ASP A 206 16.00 -21.02 20.67
N ALA A 207 16.14 -20.78 19.36
CA ALA A 207 17.20 -21.32 18.52
C ALA A 207 18.50 -20.48 18.51
N GLY A 208 18.53 -19.32 19.17
CA GLY A 208 19.67 -18.39 19.16
C GLY A 208 19.87 -17.69 17.81
N GLU A 209 18.84 -17.64 16.97
CA GLU A 209 18.88 -17.02 15.66
C GLU A 209 18.50 -15.54 15.70
N ARG A 210 18.78 -14.82 14.61
CA ARG A 210 18.36 -13.42 14.47
C ARG A 210 16.83 -13.34 14.43
N LEU A 211 16.29 -12.41 15.21
CA LEU A 211 14.86 -12.09 15.20
C LEU A 211 14.47 -11.29 13.96
N PHE A 212 13.24 -11.49 13.53
CA PHE A 212 12.60 -10.68 12.51
C PHE A 212 12.11 -9.35 13.10
N VAL A 213 12.15 -8.29 12.29
CA VAL A 213 11.95 -6.90 12.75
C VAL A 213 10.48 -6.56 12.90
N ASN A 214 9.66 -6.83 11.88
CA ASN A 214 8.21 -6.60 11.91
C ASN A 214 7.48 -7.59 10.97
N PRO A 215 6.16 -7.79 11.15
CA PRO A 215 5.34 -8.65 10.30
C PRO A 215 5.46 -8.35 8.81
N ARG A 216 5.40 -7.08 8.39
CA ARG A 216 5.45 -6.66 6.99
C ARG A 216 6.73 -7.08 6.27
N ASN A 217 7.90 -6.72 6.80
CA ASN A 217 9.20 -7.07 6.21
C ASN A 217 9.42 -8.58 6.21
N SER A 218 8.91 -9.27 7.24
CA SER A 218 8.95 -10.73 7.31
C SER A 218 8.11 -11.36 6.22
N ALA A 219 6.92 -10.81 5.92
CA ALA A 219 6.09 -11.24 4.80
C ALA A 219 6.79 -11.01 3.46
N ALA A 220 7.39 -9.84 3.25
CA ALA A 220 8.14 -9.53 2.03
C ALA A 220 9.32 -10.49 1.82
N GLY A 221 10.16 -10.66 2.83
CA GLY A 221 11.29 -11.58 2.78
C GLY A 221 10.85 -13.04 2.60
N ALA A 222 9.72 -13.45 3.20
CA ALA A 222 9.16 -14.79 3.04
C ALA A 222 8.67 -15.06 1.60
N LEU A 223 8.15 -14.05 0.90
CA LEU A 223 7.68 -14.20 -0.48
C LEU A 223 8.82 -14.26 -1.49
N ARG A 224 9.99 -13.70 -1.15
CA ARG A 224 11.18 -13.62 -2.01
C ARG A 224 12.19 -14.74 -1.75
N GLN A 225 11.72 -15.93 -1.40
CA GLN A 225 12.58 -17.10 -1.19
C GLN A 225 12.78 -17.85 -2.50
N LYS A 226 14.04 -18.18 -2.85
CA LYS A 226 14.35 -19.00 -4.03
C LYS A 226 13.69 -20.39 -3.96
N ASP A 227 13.60 -20.93 -2.75
CA ASP A 227 12.89 -22.18 -2.47
C ASP A 227 11.52 -21.87 -1.85
N PRO A 228 10.41 -22.12 -2.56
CA PRO A 228 9.05 -21.96 -2.04
C PRO A 228 8.78 -22.80 -0.80
N GLY A 229 9.51 -23.89 -0.58
CA GLY A 229 9.41 -24.69 0.64
C GLY A 229 9.73 -23.88 1.89
N VAL A 230 10.59 -22.87 1.81
CA VAL A 230 10.85 -21.94 2.91
C VAL A 230 9.64 -21.04 3.14
N THR A 231 9.03 -20.50 2.08
CA THR A 231 7.80 -19.71 2.17
C THR A 231 6.67 -20.49 2.84
N ALA A 232 6.53 -21.78 2.52
CA ALA A 232 5.51 -22.65 3.10
C ALA A 232 5.64 -22.81 4.63
N THR A 233 6.82 -22.57 5.20
CA THR A 233 7.03 -22.61 6.67
C THR A 233 6.66 -21.30 7.37
N ARG A 234 6.36 -20.24 6.62
CA ARG A 234 6.07 -18.91 7.15
C ARG A 234 4.54 -18.72 7.29
N PRO A 235 4.08 -18.07 8.36
CA PRO A 235 2.65 -17.87 8.63
C PRO A 235 2.06 -16.75 7.75
N LEU A 236 2.03 -16.98 6.44
CA LEU A 236 1.52 -16.01 5.47
C LEU A 236 0.02 -16.20 5.27
N HIS A 237 -0.69 -15.09 5.31
CA HIS A 237 -2.12 -15.00 5.07
C HIS A 237 -2.41 -13.99 3.97
N PHE A 238 -3.61 -14.04 3.40
CA PHE A 238 -4.03 -13.16 2.32
C PHE A 238 -5.37 -12.50 2.62
N TRP A 239 -5.52 -11.23 2.25
CA TRP A 239 -6.82 -10.56 2.16
C TRP A 239 -7.03 -10.03 0.75
N ALA A 240 -8.09 -10.46 0.07
CA ALA A 240 -8.48 -9.87 -1.20
C ALA A 240 -9.20 -8.53 -0.98
N TYR A 241 -8.85 -7.49 -1.74
CA TYR A 241 -9.46 -6.16 -1.59
C TYR A 241 -9.91 -5.51 -2.91
N GLN A 242 -9.54 -6.05 -4.07
CA GLN A 242 -9.88 -5.44 -5.36
C GLN A 242 -9.80 -6.44 -6.51
N ILE A 243 -10.56 -6.17 -7.57
CA ILE A 243 -10.41 -6.82 -8.87
C ILE A 243 -9.65 -5.87 -9.80
N GLY A 244 -8.60 -6.39 -10.44
CA GLY A 244 -7.85 -5.70 -11.48
C GLY A 244 -8.46 -5.94 -12.86
N VAL A 245 -7.70 -6.55 -13.75
CA VAL A 245 -8.18 -6.95 -15.08
C VAL A 245 -9.28 -8.02 -15.03
N VAL A 246 -10.28 -7.81 -15.88
CA VAL A 246 -11.30 -8.79 -16.23
C VAL A 246 -11.39 -8.87 -17.74
N GLU A 247 -11.16 -10.05 -18.30
CA GLU A 247 -11.32 -10.29 -19.74
C GLU A 247 -12.40 -11.34 -19.99
N ARG A 248 -13.27 -11.05 -20.95
CA ARG A 248 -14.36 -11.94 -21.40
C ARG A 248 -15.21 -12.44 -20.23
N ALA A 249 -15.76 -11.49 -19.47
CA ALA A 249 -16.69 -11.79 -18.40
C ALA A 249 -17.93 -12.54 -18.95
N PRO A 250 -18.46 -13.53 -18.21
CA PRO A 250 -19.64 -14.28 -18.63
C PRO A 250 -20.90 -13.39 -18.63
N ALA A 251 -21.73 -13.50 -19.66
CA ALA A 251 -22.94 -12.67 -19.79
C ALA A 251 -23.92 -12.78 -18.60
N ARG A 252 -23.91 -13.90 -17.87
CA ARG A 252 -24.81 -14.16 -16.73
C ARG A 252 -24.35 -13.54 -15.41
N ARG A 253 -23.13 -13.01 -15.33
CA ARG A 253 -22.57 -12.45 -14.09
C ARG A 253 -21.63 -11.30 -14.38
N ARG A 254 -21.92 -10.14 -13.79
CA ARG A 254 -21.05 -8.96 -13.87
C ARG A 254 -19.80 -9.18 -13.02
N TRP A 255 -18.64 -8.89 -13.61
CA TRP A 255 -17.33 -8.88 -12.97
C TRP A 255 -16.60 -7.58 -13.34
N PRO A 256 -16.13 -6.78 -12.38
CA PRO A 256 -16.49 -6.80 -10.95
C PRO A 256 -18.00 -6.55 -10.70
N ALA A 257 -18.47 -6.54 -9.45
CA ALA A 257 -19.84 -6.14 -9.12
C ALA A 257 -20.06 -4.63 -9.33
N ALA A 258 -21.30 -4.13 -9.22
CA ALA A 258 -21.56 -2.70 -9.43
C ALA A 258 -20.88 -1.80 -8.37
N THR A 259 -20.70 -2.33 -7.16
CA THR A 259 -20.07 -1.64 -6.03
C THR A 259 -18.83 -2.40 -5.55
N GLN A 260 -17.94 -1.69 -4.84
CA GLN A 260 -16.79 -2.25 -4.16
C GLN A 260 -17.24 -3.25 -3.10
N THR A 261 -18.22 -2.90 -2.28
CA THR A 261 -18.79 -3.79 -1.25
C THR A 261 -19.30 -5.11 -1.83
N ASP A 262 -20.06 -5.05 -2.92
CA ASP A 262 -20.55 -6.27 -3.58
C ASP A 262 -19.40 -7.04 -4.23
N THR A 263 -18.35 -6.35 -4.70
CA THR A 263 -17.17 -7.00 -5.28
C THR A 263 -16.39 -7.79 -4.24
N LEU A 264 -16.23 -7.26 -3.03
CA LEU A 264 -15.70 -7.99 -1.88
C LEU A 264 -16.54 -9.24 -1.59
N ALA A 265 -17.87 -9.13 -1.57
CA ALA A 265 -18.75 -10.28 -1.40
C ALA A 265 -18.65 -11.30 -2.56
N GLN A 266 -18.41 -10.84 -3.80
CA GLN A 266 -18.16 -11.73 -4.94
C GLN A 266 -16.83 -12.50 -4.79
N LEU A 267 -15.77 -11.84 -4.30
CA LEU A 267 -14.47 -12.47 -4.02
C LEU A 267 -14.58 -13.52 -2.91
N ALA A 268 -15.33 -13.21 -1.84
CA ALA A 268 -15.62 -14.18 -0.78
C ALA A 268 -16.31 -15.44 -1.32
N LYS A 269 -17.33 -15.27 -2.18
CA LYS A 269 -18.00 -16.40 -2.85
C LYS A 269 -17.08 -17.18 -3.79
N ALA A 270 -16.04 -16.54 -4.31
CA ALA A 270 -15.02 -17.20 -5.15
C ALA A 270 -13.97 -17.97 -4.34
N GLY A 271 -14.05 -17.95 -3.01
CA GLY A 271 -13.16 -18.70 -2.12
C GLY A 271 -12.01 -17.87 -1.55
N PHE A 272 -11.99 -16.55 -1.77
CA PHE A 272 -10.99 -15.70 -1.15
C PHE A 272 -11.40 -15.28 0.27
N PRO A 273 -10.45 -15.23 1.21
CA PRO A 273 -10.64 -14.46 2.43
C PRO A 273 -10.78 -12.97 2.11
N VAL A 274 -11.71 -12.30 2.79
CA VAL A 274 -11.95 -10.85 2.71
C VAL A 274 -12.08 -10.31 4.14
N SER A 275 -11.49 -9.13 4.41
CA SER A 275 -11.44 -8.60 5.78
C SER A 275 -12.85 -8.52 6.39
N PRO A 276 -13.06 -9.11 7.59
CA PRO A 276 -14.35 -9.05 8.28
C PRO A 276 -14.67 -7.65 8.81
N ASP A 277 -13.71 -6.73 8.78
CA ASP A 277 -13.80 -5.36 9.30
C ASP A 277 -14.09 -4.33 8.21
N ALA A 278 -14.14 -4.78 6.94
CA ALA A 278 -14.62 -3.98 5.83
C ALA A 278 -16.10 -3.62 6.02
N ARG A 279 -16.45 -2.34 5.85
CA ARG A 279 -17.81 -1.82 6.06
C ARG A 279 -18.20 -0.87 4.94
N ARG A 280 -19.43 -1.01 4.45
CA ARG A 280 -20.08 0.01 3.62
C ARG A 280 -20.65 1.10 4.52
N ILE A 281 -20.18 2.32 4.37
CA ILE A 281 -20.55 3.48 5.17
C ILE A 281 -21.14 4.53 4.24
N THR A 282 -22.26 5.15 4.63
CA THR A 282 -22.88 6.24 3.86
C THR A 282 -22.63 7.56 4.57
N GLY A 283 -22.10 8.52 3.82
CA GLY A 283 -21.84 9.88 4.28
C GLY A 283 -20.47 10.08 4.92
N MET A 284 -19.83 11.20 4.57
CA MET A 284 -18.48 11.53 5.03
C MET A 284 -18.39 11.70 6.54
N THR A 285 -19.46 12.17 7.20
CA THR A 285 -19.49 12.26 8.65
C THR A 285 -19.40 10.88 9.32
N ALA A 286 -20.08 9.87 8.76
CA ALA A 286 -19.98 8.50 9.25
C ALA A 286 -18.64 7.85 8.90
N VAL A 287 -18.04 8.18 7.74
CA VAL A 287 -16.71 7.70 7.36
C VAL A 287 -15.66 8.15 8.38
N VAL A 288 -15.68 9.43 8.77
CA VAL A 288 -14.76 9.97 9.79
C VAL A 288 -14.92 9.23 11.12
N ALA A 289 -16.16 8.97 11.55
CA ALA A 289 -16.43 8.21 12.76
C ALA A 289 -15.81 6.79 12.67
N ARG A 290 -16.02 6.09 11.54
CA ARG A 290 -15.45 4.75 11.34
C ARG A 290 -13.92 4.75 11.33
N CYS A 291 -13.29 5.79 10.76
CA CYS A 291 -11.83 5.92 10.79
C CYS A 291 -11.30 6.07 12.21
N ARG A 292 -12.01 6.79 13.08
CA ARG A 292 -11.64 6.93 14.50
C ARG A 292 -11.84 5.63 15.28
N GLU A 293 -12.97 4.95 15.07
CA GLU A 293 -13.25 3.64 15.67
C GLU A 293 -12.13 2.63 15.36
N LEU A 294 -11.75 2.48 14.07
CA LEU A 294 -10.65 1.59 13.69
C LEU A 294 -9.29 2.02 14.24
N ALA A 295 -9.07 3.32 14.47
CA ALA A 295 -7.85 3.80 15.10
C ALA A 295 -7.76 3.36 16.57
N GLU A 296 -8.89 3.38 17.29
CA GLU A 296 -9.00 2.93 18.68
C GLU A 296 -8.88 1.41 18.79
N GLU A 297 -9.52 0.67 17.87
CA GLU A 297 -9.55 -0.80 17.83
C GLU A 297 -8.28 -1.43 17.22
N ARG A 298 -7.33 -0.65 16.69
CA ARG A 298 -6.23 -1.16 15.84
C ARG A 298 -5.38 -2.25 16.50
N HIS A 299 -5.27 -2.26 17.82
CA HIS A 299 -4.49 -3.26 18.59
C HIS A 299 -5.27 -4.51 18.96
N ASP A 300 -6.60 -4.47 18.80
CA ASP A 300 -7.47 -5.61 19.07
C ASP A 300 -7.60 -6.53 17.84
N LEU A 301 -7.14 -6.06 16.68
CA LEU A 301 -7.12 -6.83 15.45
C LEU A 301 -6.02 -7.89 15.47
N ALA A 302 -6.28 -9.03 14.82
CA ALA A 302 -5.33 -10.13 14.71
C ALA A 302 -4.13 -9.84 13.77
N TYR A 303 -4.11 -8.66 13.13
CA TYR A 303 -3.15 -8.25 12.12
C TYR A 303 -2.87 -6.75 12.23
N GLU A 304 -1.67 -6.34 11.82
CA GLU A 304 -1.29 -4.93 11.85
C GLU A 304 -2.00 -4.14 10.76
N ILE A 305 -2.45 -2.95 11.13
CA ILE A 305 -3.00 -1.96 10.21
C ILE A 305 -2.35 -0.61 10.46
N ASP A 306 -2.07 0.12 9.38
CA ASP A 306 -1.47 1.47 9.45
C ASP A 306 -2.49 2.59 9.14
N GLY A 307 -3.77 2.22 8.99
CA GLY A 307 -4.85 3.16 8.70
C GLY A 307 -6.13 2.50 8.21
N VAL A 308 -6.94 3.31 7.52
CA VAL A 308 -8.18 2.89 6.85
C VAL A 308 -8.13 3.32 5.39
N VAL A 309 -8.40 2.40 4.48
CA VAL A 309 -8.63 2.73 3.08
C VAL A 309 -10.09 3.10 2.89
N VAL A 310 -10.34 4.33 2.47
CA VAL A 310 -11.68 4.83 2.12
C VAL A 310 -11.79 4.86 0.61
N LYS A 311 -12.75 4.12 0.05
CA LYS A 311 -13.03 4.03 -1.39
C LYS A 311 -14.45 4.48 -1.66
N VAL A 312 -14.69 5.26 -2.72
CA VAL A 312 -16.06 5.45 -3.24
C VAL A 312 -16.64 4.07 -3.58
N ASP A 313 -17.84 3.76 -3.09
CA ASP A 313 -18.38 2.39 -3.22
C ASP A 313 -18.85 2.09 -4.64
N GLU A 314 -19.42 3.05 -5.38
CA GLU A 314 -19.83 2.82 -6.77
C GLU A 314 -18.65 2.77 -7.73
N LEU A 315 -18.42 1.61 -8.38
CA LEU A 315 -17.30 1.43 -9.32
C LEU A 315 -17.46 2.23 -10.61
N ALA A 316 -18.69 2.63 -10.97
CA ALA A 316 -18.91 3.50 -12.14
C ALA A 316 -18.25 4.88 -11.92
N LEU A 317 -18.27 5.39 -10.69
CA LEU A 317 -17.63 6.67 -10.36
C LEU A 317 -16.10 6.58 -10.40
N HIS A 318 -15.50 5.39 -10.26
CA HIS A 318 -14.04 5.23 -10.35
C HIS A 318 -13.52 5.63 -11.73
N GLN A 319 -14.26 5.30 -12.78
CA GLN A 319 -13.91 5.67 -14.16
C GLN A 319 -14.05 7.17 -14.40
N VAL A 320 -15.10 7.79 -13.83
CA VAL A 320 -15.37 9.23 -13.95
C VAL A 320 -14.32 10.05 -13.21
N LEU A 321 -14.01 9.66 -11.98
CA LEU A 321 -13.01 10.33 -11.12
C LEU A 321 -11.58 10.08 -11.64
N GLY A 322 -11.32 8.90 -12.19
CA GLY A 322 -10.03 8.54 -12.76
C GLY A 322 -8.90 8.52 -11.73
N THR A 323 -7.69 8.82 -12.20
CA THR A 323 -6.46 8.69 -11.41
C THR A 323 -5.57 9.93 -11.56
N THR A 324 -4.57 10.05 -10.69
CA THR A 324 -3.37 10.85 -10.94
C THR A 324 -2.31 9.98 -11.61
N SER A 325 -1.06 10.45 -11.69
CA SER A 325 0.06 9.62 -12.17
C SER A 325 0.39 8.45 -11.24
N ARG A 326 0.02 8.53 -9.94
CA ARG A 326 0.45 7.57 -8.91
C ARG A 326 -0.68 6.88 -8.13
N ALA A 327 -1.85 7.51 -8.06
CA ALA A 327 -2.93 7.10 -7.16
C ALA A 327 -4.33 7.33 -7.76
N PRO A 328 -5.32 6.49 -7.43
CA PRO A 328 -6.71 6.73 -7.80
C PRO A 328 -7.26 7.95 -7.07
N ARG A 329 -8.15 8.72 -7.74
CA ARG A 329 -8.84 9.84 -7.07
C ARG A 329 -9.98 9.39 -6.18
N TRP A 330 -10.56 8.25 -6.51
CA TRP A 330 -11.73 7.65 -5.86
C TRP A 330 -11.39 6.87 -4.56
N ALA A 331 -10.13 6.84 -4.15
CA ALA A 331 -9.72 6.24 -2.88
C ALA A 331 -8.61 7.03 -2.18
N VAL A 332 -8.56 6.94 -0.85
CA VAL A 332 -7.54 7.55 0.00
C VAL A 332 -7.20 6.63 1.17
N ALA A 333 -5.95 6.64 1.60
CA ALA A 333 -5.50 6.01 2.84
C ALA A 333 -5.55 7.03 3.97
N PHE A 334 -6.50 6.90 4.89
CA PHE A 334 -6.50 7.62 6.15
C PHE A 334 -5.50 6.95 7.11
N LYS A 335 -4.29 7.51 7.22
CA LYS A 335 -3.22 6.94 8.06
C LYS A 335 -3.43 7.35 9.51
N PHE A 336 -3.18 6.41 10.42
CA PHE A 336 -3.21 6.73 11.84
C PHE A 336 -1.98 7.55 12.22
N PRO A 337 -2.10 8.47 13.20
CA PRO A 337 -0.93 9.14 13.74
C PRO A 337 0.04 8.09 14.29
N PRO A 338 1.37 8.29 14.08
CA PRO A 338 2.38 7.43 14.66
C PRO A 338 2.24 7.36 16.17
N GLU A 339 2.61 6.21 16.73
CA GLU A 339 2.71 6.10 18.19
C GLU A 339 3.88 6.92 18.70
N GLU A 340 3.57 8.07 19.29
CA GLU A 340 4.53 8.77 20.12
C GLU A 340 4.57 8.09 21.49
N ARG A 341 5.63 7.31 21.73
CA ARG A 341 5.95 6.78 23.07
C ARG A 341 7.05 7.63 23.68
N THR A 342 6.82 8.15 24.87
CA THR A 342 7.88 8.77 25.65
C THR A 342 8.72 7.67 26.29
N THR A 343 9.98 7.56 25.87
CA THR A 343 10.97 6.68 26.49
C THR A 343 12.15 7.49 27.01
N ARG A 344 12.91 6.90 27.93
CA ARG A 344 14.15 7.48 28.42
C ARG A 344 15.29 7.20 27.45
N LEU A 345 15.98 8.24 27.00
CA LEU A 345 17.29 8.11 26.36
C LEU A 345 18.30 7.60 27.40
N ILE A 346 18.75 6.35 27.25
CA ILE A 346 19.75 5.75 28.13
C ILE A 346 21.15 6.23 27.75
N ASP A 347 21.47 6.22 26.46
CA ASP A 347 22.81 6.58 25.96
C ASP A 347 22.78 6.97 24.48
N ILE A 348 23.83 7.63 23.99
CA ILE A 348 24.08 7.84 22.55
C ILE A 348 25.33 7.06 22.17
N MET A 349 25.13 5.94 21.48
CA MET A 349 26.19 5.07 20.99
C MET A 349 26.65 5.51 19.60
N VAL A 350 27.84 5.12 19.18
CA VAL A 350 28.36 5.42 17.83
C VAL A 350 28.77 4.12 17.14
N SER A 351 28.21 3.87 15.96
CA SER A 351 28.61 2.80 15.06
C SER A 351 29.59 3.34 14.01
N ILE A 352 30.68 2.62 13.76
CA ILE A 352 31.63 2.95 12.67
C ILE A 352 31.35 2.01 11.50
N GLY A 353 30.85 2.57 10.40
CA GLY A 353 30.58 1.81 9.17
C GLY A 353 31.85 1.33 8.47
N ARG A 354 31.70 0.40 7.53
CA ARG A 354 32.79 -0.18 6.72
C ARG A 354 33.62 0.86 5.95
N THR A 355 33.06 2.03 5.68
CA THR A 355 33.73 3.16 5.02
C THR A 355 34.35 4.18 5.99
N GLY A 356 34.32 3.91 7.30
CA GLY A 356 34.86 4.80 8.35
C GLY A 356 33.88 5.88 8.83
N ARG A 357 32.66 5.94 8.28
CA ARG A 357 31.63 6.90 8.72
C ARG A 357 31.16 6.56 10.14
N ALA A 358 31.25 7.51 11.06
CA ALA A 358 30.66 7.42 12.39
C ALA A 358 29.18 7.81 12.35
N THR A 359 28.30 6.93 12.79
CA THR A 359 26.85 7.18 12.86
C THR A 359 26.39 7.04 14.31
N PRO A 360 25.99 8.14 14.98
CA PRO A 360 25.42 8.06 16.31
C PRO A 360 24.02 7.44 16.27
N PHE A 361 23.68 6.65 17.28
CA PHE A 361 22.34 6.09 17.48
C PHE A 361 21.96 6.09 18.96
N ALA A 362 20.69 6.33 19.24
CA ALA A 362 20.17 6.36 20.59
C ALA A 362 19.97 4.93 21.13
N ARG A 363 20.48 4.67 22.33
CA ARG A 363 20.05 3.52 23.15
C ARG A 363 18.93 4.00 24.05
N LEU A 364 17.72 3.53 23.82
CA LEU A 364 16.52 3.93 24.56
C LEU A 364 16.17 2.85 25.59
N GLU A 365 15.44 3.25 26.63
CA GLU A 365 14.77 2.31 27.51
C GLU A 365 13.67 1.60 26.70
N PRO A 366 13.55 0.27 26.79
CA PRO A 366 12.53 -0.45 26.02
C PRO A 366 11.13 0.10 26.35
N VAL A 367 10.34 0.42 25.33
CA VAL A 367 8.95 0.90 25.44
C VAL A 367 8.01 0.10 24.58
#